data_AF-A0A7C4DZY3-F1
#
_entry.id   AF-A0A7C4DZY3-F1
#
_cell.length_a   1.000
_cell.length_b   1.000
_cell.length_c   1.000
_cell.angle_alpha   90.00
_cell.angle_beta   90.00
_cell.angle_gamma   90.00
#
_symmetry.space_group_name_H-M   'P 1'
#
loop_
_entity.id
_entity.type
_entity.pdbx_description
1 polymer ?
#
loop_
_entity_poly.entity_id
_entity_poly.type
_entity_poly.pdbx_seq_one_letter_code
_entity_poly.pdbx_strand_id
1 'polypeptide(L)'
;MHLTRVLKTISWTIFKNTKTILFYVAPKITVSRIGILWRIVNNNLVIKCEKVPKLGEIVYDMKLKEVGIVRNVFGPVSQPFIEVKPNTNVQYSLGEVFYIVERAGR
;
A
#
# COMPACT_ATOMS: atom_id res chain seq x y z
N MET A 1 -22.06 20.59 -32.94
CA MET A 1 -22.48 19.45 -32.08
C MET A 1 -21.37 18.41 -32.17
N HIS A 2 -20.72 17.87 -31.13
CA HIS A 2 -20.94 17.92 -29.68
C HIS A 2 -19.59 17.65 -28.95
N LEU A 3 -19.46 18.22 -27.75
CA LEU A 3 -18.31 18.27 -26.82
C LEU A 3 -17.66 16.90 -26.51
N THR A 4 -16.35 16.78 -26.26
CA THR A 4 -15.76 17.00 -24.91
C THR A 4 -14.22 17.05 -24.96
N ARG A 5 -13.72 18.26 -25.22
CA ARG A 5 -12.34 18.71 -25.02
C ARG A 5 -12.26 19.43 -23.66
N VAL A 6 -12.31 18.70 -22.53
CA VAL A 6 -12.48 19.36 -21.20
C VAL A 6 -11.52 18.89 -20.09
N LEU A 7 -10.92 17.69 -20.10
CA LEU A 7 -10.16 17.24 -18.91
C LEU A 7 -8.65 17.54 -18.91
N LYS A 8 -8.08 18.08 -19.99
CA LYS A 8 -6.63 18.37 -20.07
C LYS A 8 -6.25 19.86 -19.90
N THR A 9 -7.23 20.74 -19.73
CA THR A 9 -7.02 22.22 -19.73
C THR A 9 -7.43 22.88 -18.41
N ILE A 10 -7.83 22.12 -17.38
CA ILE A 10 -8.28 22.65 -16.07
C ILE A 10 -7.15 22.61 -15.03
N SER A 11 -5.90 22.53 -15.47
CA SER A 11 -4.78 23.06 -14.69
C SER A 11 -4.33 24.30 -15.45
N TRP A 12 -4.11 25.44 -14.77
CA TRP A 12 -3.74 26.79 -15.26
C TRP A 12 -4.79 27.91 -15.18
N THR A 13 -6.12 27.67 -15.13
CA THR A 13 -7.11 28.79 -15.13
C THR A 13 -7.90 28.98 -13.83
N ILE A 14 -7.34 28.63 -12.67
CA ILE A 14 -7.90 29.07 -11.38
C ILE A 14 -6.75 29.50 -10.47
N PHE A 15 -6.03 30.57 -10.81
CA PHE A 15 -5.20 31.29 -9.84
C PHE A 15 -4.83 32.66 -10.41
N LYS A 16 -5.82 33.55 -10.50
CA LYS A 16 -5.56 34.99 -10.49
C LYS A 16 -6.55 35.63 -9.52
N ASN A 17 -6.09 35.85 -8.31
CA ASN A 17 -6.40 36.98 -7.43
C ASN A 17 -6.63 36.55 -5.97
N THR A 18 -5.53 36.52 -5.21
CA THR A 18 -5.32 36.87 -3.79
C THR A 18 -4.09 36.12 -3.30
N LYS A 19 -3.19 36.83 -2.61
CA LYS A 19 -1.96 36.31 -2.01
C LYS A 19 -2.28 35.12 -1.10
N THR A 20 -2.06 33.89 -1.57
CA THR A 20 -1.48 32.73 -0.85
C THR A 20 -1.50 31.57 -1.85
N ILE A 21 -0.35 31.30 -2.48
CA ILE A 21 -0.17 30.07 -3.26
C ILE A 21 0.11 28.97 -2.25
N LEU A 22 -0.92 28.21 -1.87
CA LEU A 22 -0.72 26.93 -1.21
C LEU A 22 -0.15 25.97 -2.25
N PHE A 23 1.16 25.76 -2.23
CA PHE A 23 1.80 24.72 -3.03
C PHE A 23 1.34 23.35 -2.51
N TYR A 24 0.35 22.75 -3.17
CA TYR A 24 0.00 21.35 -2.91
C TYR A 24 1.14 20.47 -3.44
N VAL A 25 2.05 20.06 -2.56
CA VAL A 25 3.03 19.01 -2.85
C VAL A 25 2.32 17.67 -2.67
N ALA A 26 2.11 16.95 -3.77
CA ALA A 26 1.56 15.60 -3.69
C ALA A 26 2.47 14.74 -2.79
N PRO A 27 1.91 13.98 -1.84
CA PRO A 27 2.72 13.17 -0.94
C PRO A 27 3.52 12.14 -1.74
N LYS A 28 4.80 11.99 -1.41
CA LYS A 28 5.64 10.94 -1.99
C LYS A 28 5.15 9.59 -1.47
N ILE A 29 4.64 8.77 -2.38
CA ILE A 29 4.18 7.40 -2.11
C ILE A 29 5.27 6.45 -2.59
N THR A 30 5.73 5.55 -1.71
CA THR A 30 6.72 4.53 -2.03
C THR A 30 6.10 3.15 -1.84
N VAL A 31 6.19 2.30 -2.86
CA VAL A 31 5.78 0.90 -2.76
C VAL A 31 7.00 0.05 -2.46
N SER A 32 6.95 -0.69 -1.37
CA SER A 32 8.05 -1.52 -0.89
C SER A 32 7.60 -2.98 -0.86
N ARG A 33 8.39 -3.87 -1.46
CA ARG A 33 8.19 -5.32 -1.31
C ARG A 33 8.39 -5.68 0.16
N ILE A 34 7.46 -6.43 0.75
CA ILE A 34 7.56 -6.84 2.16
C ILE A 34 8.05 -8.27 2.31
N GLY A 35 7.67 -9.16 1.39
CA GLY A 35 8.01 -10.57 1.50
C GLY A 35 7.16 -11.49 0.63
N ILE A 36 7.22 -12.78 0.95
CA ILE A 36 6.48 -13.85 0.26
C ILE A 36 5.54 -14.59 1.20
N LEU A 37 4.39 -15.05 0.67
CA LEU A 37 3.51 -15.93 1.43
C LEU A 37 4.23 -17.23 1.73
N TRP A 38 4.44 -17.49 3.03
CA TRP A 38 5.11 -18.69 3.49
C TRP A 38 4.11 -19.77 3.93
N ARG A 39 3.02 -19.37 4.59
CA ARG A 39 1.98 -20.29 5.06
C ARG A 39 0.66 -19.57 5.28
N ILE A 40 -0.45 -20.32 5.25
CA ILE A 40 -1.77 -19.86 5.71
C ILE A 40 -2.10 -20.63 7.00
N VAL A 41 -2.47 -19.90 8.06
CA VAL A 41 -2.83 -20.48 9.38
C VAL A 41 -4.11 -19.81 9.85
N ASN A 42 -5.16 -20.60 10.13
CA ASN A 42 -6.47 -20.07 10.57
C ASN A 42 -7.02 -18.93 9.69
N ASN A 43 -6.86 -19.08 8.36
CA ASN A 43 -7.22 -18.06 7.36
C ASN A 43 -6.40 -16.75 7.41
N ASN A 44 -5.35 -16.68 8.24
CA ASN A 44 -4.39 -15.59 8.23
C ASN A 44 -3.18 -15.93 7.36
N LEU A 45 -2.64 -14.92 6.70
CA LEU A 45 -1.45 -15.06 5.87
C LEU A 45 -0.20 -14.88 6.73
N VAL A 46 0.69 -15.85 6.70
CA VAL A 46 2.02 -15.76 7.31
C VAL A 46 3.02 -15.46 6.20
N ILE A 47 3.56 -14.24 6.22
CA ILE A 47 4.50 -13.76 5.20
C ILE A 47 5.91 -13.78 5.79
N LYS A 48 6.86 -14.37 5.07
CA LYS A 48 8.29 -14.31 5.38
C LYS A 48 8.85 -13.00 4.85
N CYS A 49 9.34 -12.15 5.76
CA CYS A 49 9.63 -10.75 5.47
C CYS A 49 11.12 -10.46 5.27
N GLU A 50 11.41 -9.50 4.39
CA GLU A 50 12.76 -8.92 4.19
C GLU A 50 13.00 -7.68 5.05
N LYS A 51 11.91 -6.99 5.43
CA LYS A 51 11.90 -5.80 6.28
C LYS A 51 10.80 -5.94 7.32
N VAL A 52 11.01 -5.41 8.53
CA VAL A 52 9.99 -5.39 9.57
C VAL A 52 9.00 -4.24 9.32
N PRO A 53 7.70 -4.51 9.10
CA PRO A 53 6.70 -3.47 8.97
C PRO A 53 6.15 -3.00 10.33
N LYS A 54 5.37 -1.91 10.32
CA LYS A 54 4.66 -1.48 11.52
C LYS A 54 3.39 -2.34 11.71
N LEU A 55 3.00 -2.55 12.97
CA LEU A 55 1.69 -3.14 13.27
C LEU A 55 0.57 -2.24 12.74
N GLY A 56 -0.48 -2.85 12.20
CA GLY A 56 -1.60 -2.15 11.59
C GLY A 56 -1.35 -1.63 10.17
N GLU A 57 -0.17 -1.83 9.59
CA GLU A 57 0.04 -1.49 8.18
C GLU A 57 -0.82 -2.32 7.24
N ILE A 58 -1.22 -1.70 6.13
CA ILE A 58 -1.97 -2.34 5.07
C ILE A 58 -1.00 -3.07 4.16
N VAL A 59 -1.30 -4.34 3.90
CA VAL A 59 -0.56 -5.19 2.98
C VAL A 59 -1.31 -5.25 1.65
N TYR A 60 -0.56 -5.19 0.56
CA TYR A 60 -1.06 -5.17 -0.80
C TYR A 60 -0.51 -6.36 -1.61
N ASP A 61 -1.26 -6.80 -2.60
CA ASP A 61 -0.80 -7.78 -3.58
C ASP A 61 0.01 -7.12 -4.72
N MET A 62 0.47 -7.91 -5.69
CA MET A 62 1.20 -7.42 -6.87
C MET A 62 0.39 -6.44 -7.75
N LYS A 63 -0.94 -6.46 -7.66
CA LYS A 63 -1.83 -5.53 -8.37
C LYS A 63 -2.13 -4.29 -7.54
N LEU A 64 -1.45 -4.10 -6.41
CA LEU A 64 -1.69 -3.05 -5.43
C LEU A 64 -3.13 -3.04 -4.89
N LYS A 65 -3.77 -4.21 -4.83
CA LYS A 65 -5.05 -4.38 -4.15
C LYS A 65 -4.82 -4.63 -2.67
N GLU A 66 -5.61 -4.00 -1.83
CA GLU A 66 -5.58 -4.24 -0.38
C GLU A 66 -5.91 -5.69 -0.06
N VAL A 67 -4.99 -6.35 0.64
CA VAL A 67 -5.09 -7.73 1.08
C VAL A 67 -5.66 -7.76 2.50
N GLY A 68 -5.08 -6.96 3.39
CA GLY A 68 -5.40 -7.00 4.81
C GLY A 68 -4.47 -6.13 5.65
N ILE A 69 -4.50 -6.33 6.97
CA ILE A 69 -3.68 -5.57 7.93
C ILE A 69 -2.70 -6.46 8.68
N VAL A 70 -1.51 -5.92 8.99
CA VAL A 70 -0.51 -6.58 9.84
C VAL A 70 -1.04 -6.65 11.28
N ARG A 71 -1.24 -7.87 11.78
CA ARG A 71 -1.73 -8.15 13.14
C ARG A 71 -0.62 -8.52 14.11
N ASN A 72 0.44 -9.14 13.60
CA ASN A 72 1.55 -9.61 14.41
C ASN A 72 2.87 -9.56 13.62
N VAL A 73 3.97 -9.41 14.34
CA VAL A 73 5.34 -9.50 13.84
C VAL A 73 6.11 -10.41 14.81
N PHE A 74 6.73 -11.47 14.29
CA PHE A 74 7.39 -12.48 15.14
C PHE A 74 8.54 -13.18 14.41
N GLY A 75 9.28 -14.02 15.15
CA GLY A 75 10.40 -14.81 14.63
C GLY A 75 11.76 -14.11 14.76
N PRO A 76 12.82 -14.68 14.14
CA PRO A 76 14.17 -14.16 14.22
C PRO A 76 14.28 -12.75 13.62
N VAL A 77 15.10 -11.89 14.23
CA VAL A 77 15.31 -10.52 13.73
C VAL A 77 15.95 -10.52 12.34
N SER A 78 16.79 -11.51 12.03
CA SER A 78 17.40 -11.68 10.70
C SER A 78 16.40 -12.11 9.63
N GLN A 79 15.26 -12.67 10.01
CA GLN A 79 14.25 -13.19 9.10
C GLN A 79 12.87 -13.18 9.77
N PRO A 80 12.24 -11.99 9.88
CA PRO A 80 10.96 -11.84 10.54
C PRO A 80 9.83 -12.47 9.74
N PHE A 81 8.74 -12.77 10.42
CA PHE A 81 7.47 -13.16 9.86
C PHE A 81 6.38 -12.18 10.32
N ILE A 82 5.38 -12.00 9.47
CA ILE A 82 4.19 -11.23 9.83
C ILE A 82 2.94 -12.06 9.64
N GLU A 83 1.96 -11.82 10.50
CA GLU A 83 0.60 -12.31 10.34
C GLU A 83 -0.27 -11.20 9.77
N VAL A 84 -0.92 -11.48 8.64
CA VAL A 84 -1.87 -10.58 8.00
C VAL A 84 -3.26 -11.19 8.07
N LYS A 85 -4.21 -10.44 8.63
CA LYS A 85 -5.62 -10.80 8.59
C LYS A 85 -6.21 -10.29 7.27
N PRO A 86 -6.65 -11.16 6.35
CA PRO A 86 -7.18 -10.72 5.08
C PRO A 86 -8.56 -10.06 5.24
N ASN A 87 -8.85 -9.06 4.40
CA ASN A 87 -10.12 -8.33 4.38
C ASN A 87 -11.25 -9.16 3.75
N THR A 88 -10.91 -10.09 2.87
CA THR A 88 -11.85 -10.93 2.12
C THR A 88 -11.32 -12.36 2.07
N ASN A 89 -12.20 -13.34 1.84
CA ASN A 89 -11.84 -14.76 1.71
C ASN A 89 -11.22 -15.08 0.34
N VAL A 90 -10.19 -14.33 -0.05
CA VAL A 90 -9.43 -14.57 -1.28
C VAL A 90 -8.36 -15.62 -0.99
N GLN A 91 -8.23 -16.59 -1.90
CA GLN A 91 -7.16 -17.57 -1.85
C GLN A 91 -5.88 -17.00 -2.47
N TYR A 92 -4.79 -17.09 -1.73
CA TYR A 92 -3.44 -16.73 -2.17
C TYR A 92 -2.57 -17.98 -2.20
N SER A 93 -1.65 -18.04 -3.15
CA SER A 93 -0.75 -19.18 -3.33
C SER A 93 0.56 -18.97 -2.58
N LEU A 94 1.16 -20.05 -2.08
CA LEU A 94 2.48 -19.99 -1.46
C LEU A 94 3.51 -19.42 -2.45
N GLY A 95 4.41 -18.57 -1.95
CA GLY A 95 5.43 -17.89 -2.76
C GLY A 95 4.96 -16.57 -3.40
N GLU A 96 3.68 -16.24 -3.36
CA GLU A 96 3.20 -14.94 -3.85
C GLU A 96 3.82 -13.76 -3.09
N VAL A 97 4.08 -12.68 -3.80
CA VAL A 97 4.77 -11.49 -3.29
C VAL A 97 3.79 -10.44 -2.80
N PHE A 98 4.08 -9.87 -1.64
CA PHE A 98 3.28 -8.83 -1.01
C PHE A 98 4.07 -7.53 -0.85
N TYR A 99 3.34 -6.44 -0.68
CA TYR A 99 3.87 -5.08 -0.65
C TYR A 99 3.25 -4.25 0.47
N ILE A 100 3.95 -3.19 0.85
CA ILE A 100 3.46 -2.12 1.72
C ILE A 100 3.64 -0.79 1.01
N VAL A 101 2.74 0.14 1.29
CA VAL A 101 2.76 1.49 0.73
C VAL A 101 3.13 2.48 1.82
N GLU A 102 4.34 3.01 1.76
CA GLU A 102 4.84 4.05 2.66
C GLU A 102 4.44 5.43 2.12
N ARG A 103 3.75 6.24 2.92
CA ARG A 103 3.46 7.64 2.59
C ARG A 103 4.40 8.53 3.39
N ALA A 104 5.19 9.36 2.70
CA ALA A 104 6.06 10.32 3.38
C ALA A 104 5.21 11.25 4.28
N GLY A 105 5.52 11.29 5.58
CA GLY A 105 4.84 12.14 6.57
C GLY A 105 3.98 11.43 7.63
N ARG A 106 4.10 10.11 7.81
CA ARG A 106 3.49 9.34 8.92
C ARG A 106 4.51 8.53 9.71
#